data_AF-A0A7C5BW83-F1
#
_entry.id   AF-A0A7C5BW83-F1
#
_cell.length_a   1.000
_cell.length_b   1.000
_cell.length_c   1.000
_cell.angle_alpha   90.00
_cell.angle_beta   90.00
_cell.angle_gamma   90.00
#
_symmetry.space_group_name_H-M   'P 1'
#
loop_
_entity.id
_entity.type
_entity.pdbx_description
1 polymer ?
#
loop_
_entity_poly.entity_id
_entity_poly.type
_entity_poly.pdbx_seq_one_letter_code
_entity_poly.pdbx_strand_id
1 'polypeptide(L)'
;MQRARLDKRGRVTLPEEILSQLRPDSEFEVVRDGSSLRLVPVEEPARRSVKELQSEAERYWAETTSEQRAKDFLAWIDSLEPKAPHLPDEALRRESFYD
;
A
#
# COMPACT_ATOMS: atom_id res chain seq x y z
N MET A 1 18.32 -5.53 29.05
CA MET A 1 17.92 -6.65 28.16
C MET A 1 16.43 -6.85 28.33
N GLN A 2 15.61 -6.43 27.36
CA GLN A 2 14.15 -6.54 27.47
C GLN A 2 13.70 -7.88 26.89
N ARG A 3 12.78 -8.56 27.56
CA ARG A 3 12.29 -9.89 27.18
C ARG A 3 10.81 -9.78 26.88
N ALA A 4 10.41 -10.06 25.64
CA ALA A 4 9.00 -10.20 25.29
C ALA A 4 8.56 -11.66 25.52
N ARG A 5 7.35 -11.86 26.01
CA ARG A 5 6.80 -13.19 26.29
C ARG A 5 6.02 -13.70 25.08
N LEU A 6 6.34 -14.91 24.64
CA LEU A 6 5.55 -15.64 23.66
C LEU A 6 4.42 -16.38 24.38
N ASP A 7 3.18 -16.19 23.92
CA ASP A 7 2.05 -16.98 24.40
C ASP A 7 1.98 -18.36 23.71
N LYS A 8 1.08 -19.22 24.18
CA LYS A 8 0.88 -20.58 23.62
C LYS A 8 0.34 -20.57 22.17
N ARG A 9 -0.05 -19.42 21.65
CA ARG A 9 -0.56 -19.21 20.29
C ARG A 9 0.47 -18.52 19.40
N GLY A 10 1.70 -18.33 19.89
CA GLY A 10 2.79 -17.70 19.14
C GLY A 10 2.71 -16.17 19.09
N ARG A 11 1.88 -15.52 19.92
CA ARG A 11 1.80 -14.06 19.97
C ARG A 11 2.88 -13.52 20.90
N VAL A 12 3.55 -12.45 20.46
CA VAL A 12 4.52 -11.70 21.26
C VAL A 12 3.83 -10.46 21.79
N THR A 13 3.73 -10.34 23.12
CA THR A 13 3.28 -9.08 23.74
C THR A 13 4.50 -8.20 24.00
N LEU A 14 4.54 -7.03 23.35
CA LEU A 14 5.56 -6.01 23.58
C LEU A 14 5.25 -5.21 24.87
N PRO A 15 6.26 -4.80 25.63
CA PRO A 15 6.09 -3.87 26.75
C PRO A 15 5.47 -2.53 26.29
N GLU A 16 4.69 -1.90 27.18
CA GLU A 16 3.99 -0.63 26.91
C GLU A 16 4.97 0.50 26.60
N GLU A 17 6.17 0.47 27.18
CA GLU A 17 7.23 1.45 26.93
C GLU A 17 7.74 1.40 25.49
N ILE A 18 7.68 0.24 24.82
CA ILE A 18 7.98 0.13 23.39
C ILE A 18 6.78 0.61 22.58
N LEU A 19 5.58 0.15 22.92
CA LEU A 19 4.35 0.49 22.18
C LEU A 19 4.09 2.01 22.15
N SER A 20 4.37 2.72 23.25
CA SER A 20 4.22 4.17 23.35
C SER A 20 5.16 4.98 22.44
N GLN A 21 6.24 4.36 21.95
CA GLN A 21 7.18 4.98 21.00
C GLN A 21 6.80 4.71 19.54
N LEU A 22 5.89 3.76 19.29
CA LEU A 22 5.43 3.41 17.95
C LEU A 22 4.23 4.27 17.56
N ARG A 23 4.10 4.57 16.26
CA ARG A 23 2.89 5.24 15.78
C ARG A 23 1.71 4.26 15.83
N PRO A 24 0.48 4.74 16.12
CA PRO A 24 -0.73 3.96 15.91
C PRO A 24 -0.75 3.40 14.47
N ASP A 25 -1.27 2.18 14.31
CA ASP A 25 -1.43 1.50 13.02
C ASP A 25 -0.12 1.22 12.24
N SER A 26 1.03 1.17 12.93
CA SER A 26 2.30 0.79 12.29
C SER A 26 2.37 -0.72 12.05
N GLU A 27 2.64 -1.12 10.81
CA GLU A 27 2.93 -2.52 10.45
C GLU A 27 4.42 -2.85 10.61
N PHE A 28 4.73 -4.07 11.06
CA PHE A 28 6.09 -4.55 11.24
C PHE A 28 6.25 -5.96 10.66
N GLU A 29 7.34 -6.17 9.95
CA GLU A 29 7.79 -7.48 9.50
C GLU A 29 8.74 -8.10 10.52
N VAL A 30 8.65 -9.42 10.69
CA VAL A 30 9.55 -10.21 11.54
C VAL A 30 10.64 -10.81 10.67
N VAL A 31 11.86 -10.31 10.80
CA VAL A 31 13.04 -10.83 10.11
C VAL A 31 13.86 -11.70 11.06
N ARG A 32 14.22 -12.91 10.62
CA ARG A 32 15.14 -13.78 11.37
C ARG A 32 16.59 -13.44 11.01
N ASP A 33 17.36 -13.09 12.02
CA ASP A 33 18.79 -12.79 11.92
C ASP A 33 19.57 -13.75 12.83
N GLY A 34 20.00 -14.87 12.24
CA GLY A 34 20.63 -15.97 12.96
C GLY A 34 19.71 -16.58 14.03
N SER A 35 20.07 -16.39 15.30
CA SER A 35 19.30 -16.81 16.48
C SER A 35 18.35 -15.73 17.02
N SER A 36 18.33 -14.55 16.40
CA SER A 36 17.54 -13.40 16.84
C SER A 36 16.39 -13.13 15.89
N LEU A 37 15.29 -12.60 16.42
CA LEU A 37 14.20 -12.05 15.63
C LEU A 37 14.26 -10.52 15.74
N ARG A 38 14.22 -9.83 14.60
CA ARG A 38 14.14 -8.37 14.51
C ARG A 38 12.79 -7.97 13.94
N LEU A 39 12.16 -7.00 14.59
CA LEU A 39 10.99 -6.31 14.02
C LEU A 39 11.49 -5.15 13.19
N VAL A 40 11.15 -5.15 11.91
CA VAL A 40 11.47 -4.06 10.97
C VAL A 40 10.16 -3.41 10.60
N PRO A 41 10.01 -2.07 10.71
CA PRO A 41 8.81 -1.41 10.24
C PRO A 41 8.65 -1.75 8.75
N VAL A 42 7.46 -2.23 8.38
CA VAL A 42 7.11 -2.28 6.97
C VAL A 42 6.99 -0.83 6.57
N GLU A 43 7.89 -0.36 5.72
CA GLU A 43 7.69 0.93 5.08
C GLU A 43 6.40 0.80 4.27
N GLU A 44 5.26 1.22 4.84
CA GLU A 44 4.16 1.69 4.01
C GLU A 44 4.81 2.64 3.01
N PRO A 45 4.60 2.49 1.69
CA PRO A 45 5.17 3.41 0.71
C PRO A 45 4.85 4.81 1.21
N ALA A 46 5.89 5.54 1.62
CA ALA A 46 5.77 6.66 2.54
C ALA A 46 4.57 7.50 2.11
N ARG A 47 3.57 7.65 2.98
CA ARG A 47 2.40 8.48 2.68
C ARG A 47 2.91 9.87 2.34
N ARG A 48 3.10 10.12 1.04
CA ARG A 48 3.67 11.37 0.53
C ARG A 48 2.75 12.47 1.03
N SER A 49 3.31 13.51 1.61
CA SER A 49 2.49 14.63 2.03
C SER A 49 1.82 15.24 0.79
N VAL A 50 0.61 15.78 0.98
CA VAL A 50 -0.14 16.43 -0.10
C VAL A 50 0.70 17.52 -0.79
N LYS A 51 1.54 18.21 -0.01
CA LYS A 51 2.45 19.25 -0.50
C LYS A 51 3.52 18.69 -1.44
N GLU A 52 4.11 17.54 -1.12
CA GLU A 52 5.12 16.89 -1.96
C GLU A 52 4.51 16.42 -3.28
N LEU A 53 3.34 15.79 -3.22
CA LEU A 53 2.60 15.36 -4.42
C LEU A 53 2.25 16.55 -5.32
N GLN A 54 1.84 17.67 -4.73
CA GLN A 54 1.51 18.87 -5.48
C GLN A 54 2.74 19.47 -6.17
N SER A 55 3.87 19.58 -5.47
CA SER A 55 5.11 20.11 -6.06
C SER A 55 5.68 19.22 -7.17
N GLU A 56 5.53 17.89 -7.06
CA GLU A 56 5.94 16.95 -8.10
C GLU A 56 5.04 17.05 -9.34
N ALA A 57 3.71 17.16 -9.14
CA ALA A 57 2.76 17.38 -10.22
C ALA A 57 3.05 18.70 -10.97
N GLU A 58 3.29 19.79 -10.25
CA GLU A 58 3.64 21.08 -10.84
C GLU A 58 4.87 21.00 -11.75
N ARG A 59 5.92 20.29 -11.33
CA ARG A 59 7.11 20.05 -12.17
C ARG A 59 6.79 19.20 -13.38
N TYR A 60 6.07 18.09 -13.19
CA TYR A 60 5.67 17.20 -14.28
C TYR A 60 4.93 17.97 -15.38
N TRP A 61 3.95 18.80 -15.02
CA TRP A 61 3.18 19.59 -15.99
C TRP A 61 3.99 20.70 -16.67
N ALA A 62 5.02 21.22 -16.00
CA ALA A 62 5.92 22.22 -16.59
C ALA A 62 6.92 21.61 -17.57
N GLU A 63 7.39 20.38 -17.31
CA GLU A 63 8.50 19.75 -18.04
C GLU A 63 8.06 18.79 -19.15
N THR A 64 6.82 18.31 -19.15
CA THR A 64 6.33 17.35 -20.17
C THR A 64 5.60 18.00 -21.33
N THR A 65 5.85 17.48 -22.55
CA THR A 65 5.10 17.85 -23.76
C THR A 65 3.74 17.17 -23.82
N SER A 66 2.89 17.61 -24.76
CA SER A 66 1.57 17.00 -24.97
C SER A 66 1.67 15.55 -25.44
N GLU A 67 2.64 15.20 -26.30
CA GLU A 67 2.82 13.80 -26.72
C GLU A 67 3.29 12.91 -25.55
N GLN A 68 4.20 13.42 -24.73
CA GLN A 68 4.72 12.65 -23.58
C GLN A 68 3.61 12.37 -22.56
N ARG A 69 2.76 13.36 -22.27
CA ARG A 69 1.59 13.19 -21.38
C ARG A 69 0.62 12.14 -21.90
N ALA A 70 0.36 12.13 -23.20
CA ALA A 70 -0.51 11.13 -23.82
C ALA A 70 0.06 9.72 -23.67
N LYS A 71 1.38 9.57 -23.85
CA LYS A 71 2.08 8.29 -23.67
C LYS A 71 2.03 7.81 -22.21
N ASP A 72 2.31 8.70 -21.26
CA ASP A 72 2.31 8.38 -19.83
C ASP A 72 0.91 8.02 -19.34
N PHE A 73 -0.13 8.68 -19.87
CA PHE A 73 -1.52 8.35 -19.58
C PHE A 73 -1.91 6.95 -20.07
N LEU A 74 -1.52 6.57 -21.29
CA LEU A 74 -1.76 5.23 -21.81
C LEU A 74 -1.02 4.16 -20.99
N ALA A 75 0.25 4.42 -20.63
CA ALA A 75 1.01 3.52 -19.77
C ALA A 75 0.37 3.36 -18.39
N TRP A 76 -0.19 4.44 -17.83
CA TRP A 76 -0.95 4.37 -16.58
C TRP A 76 -2.20 3.51 -16.72
N ILE A 77 -3.00 3.68 -17.79
CA ILE A 77 -4.17 2.82 -18.07
C ILE A 77 -3.74 1.35 -18.14
N ASP A 78 -2.68 1.03 -18.88
CA ASP A 78 -2.22 -0.35 -19.05
C ASP A 78 -1.74 -0.97 -17.72
N SER A 79 -1.24 -0.15 -16.79
CA SER A 79 -0.84 -0.60 -15.45
C SER A 79 -2.01 -0.89 -14.51
N LEU A 80 -3.23 -0.44 -14.85
CA LEU A 80 -4.41 -0.75 -14.07
C LEU A 80 -4.84 -2.18 -14.40
N GLU A 81 -4.51 -3.13 -13.51
CA GLU A 81 -5.15 -4.45 -13.58
C GLU A 81 -6.67 -4.27 -13.60
N PRO A 82 -7.40 -4.96 -14.51
CA PRO A 82 -8.85 -4.95 -14.47
C PRO A 82 -9.31 -5.61 -13.17
N LYS A 83 -9.63 -4.78 -12.17
CA LYS A 83 -10.18 -5.22 -10.88
C LYS A 83 -11.59 -5.79 -11.00
N ALA A 84 -12.26 -5.56 -12.13
CA ALA A 84 -13.58 -6.08 -12.39
C ALA A 84 -13.47 -7.44 -13.08
N PRO A 85 -14.11 -8.51 -12.54
CA PRO A 85 -14.28 -9.73 -13.30
C PRO A 85 -15.02 -9.40 -14.61
N HIS A 86 -14.71 -10.15 -15.67
CA HIS A 86 -15.50 -10.07 -16.90
C HIS A 86 -16.96 -10.30 -16.55
N LEU A 87 -17.81 -9.33 -16.89
CA LEU A 87 -19.25 -9.49 -16.72
C LEU A 87 -19.71 -10.70 -17.52
N PRO A 88 -20.49 -11.62 -16.94
CA PRO A 88 -21.09 -12.69 -17.70
C PRO A 88 -22.01 -12.09 -18.79
N ASP A 89 -22.06 -12.71 -19.96
CA ASP A 89 -22.82 -12.21 -21.12
C ASP A 89 -24.30 -11.95 -20.79
N GLU A 90 -24.83 -12.67 -19.81
CA GLU A 90 -26.18 -12.52 -19.27
C GLU A 90 -26.39 -11.16 -18.59
N ALA A 91 -25.38 -10.61 -17.89
CA ALA A 91 -25.45 -9.30 -17.25
C ALA A 91 -25.48 -8.13 -18.25
N LEU A 92 -25.17 -8.38 -19.53
CA LEU A 92 -25.29 -7.40 -20.61
C LEU A 92 -26.67 -7.46 -21.30
N ARG A 93 -27.53 -8.42 -20.94
CA ARG A 93 -28.88 -8.53 -21.52
C ARG A 93 -29.81 -7.51 -20.88
N ARG A 94 -30.60 -6.85 -21.74
CA ARG A 94 -31.59 -5.84 -21.34
C ARG A 94 -32.57 -6.34 -20.27
N GLU A 95 -32.86 -7.63 -20.29
CA GLU A 95 -33.77 -8.32 -19.37
C GLU A 95 -33.26 -8.28 -17.92
N SER A 96 -31.95 -8.31 -17.71
CA SER A 96 -31.30 -8.38 -16.40
C SER A 96 -31.15 -7.02 -15.68
N PHE A 97 -31.61 -5.93 -16.28
CA PHE A 97 -31.53 -4.58 -15.71
C PHE A 97 -32.77 -4.18 -14.89
N TYR A 98 -33.85 -4.94 -14.99
CA TYR A 98 -35.15 -4.60 -14.41
C TYR A 98 -35.66 -5.61 -13.36
N ASP A 99 -34.88 -6.66 -13.07
CA ASP A 99 -35.06 -7.54 -11.91
C ASP A 99 -34.36 -6.93 -10.68
#